data_AF-A0A0H3J450-F1
#
_entry.id   AF-A0A0H3J450-F1
#
_cell.length_a   1.000
_cell.length_b   1.000
_cell.length_c   1.000
_cell.angle_alpha   90.00
_cell.angle_beta   90.00
_cell.angle_gamma   90.00
#
_symmetry.space_group_name_H-M   'P 1'
#
loop_
_entity.id
_entity.type
_entity.pdbx_description
1 polymer ?
#
loop_
_entity_poly.entity_id
_entity_poly.type
_entity_poly.pdbx_seq_one_letter_code
_entity_poly.pdbx_strand_id
1 'polypeptide(L)'
;MENLNSEISSDYNIEQSSREIQQNSYIRFFNASANSPAVDIYVNNNLLVQNLPYGEFSLYFPLSSGNYNIKIYNTGETENPLVDAYLYVAPNTISNLAIVGNNPNLSLYTIPEPVTAQNFGRPCIRFVNLSPDSPALDLNLSTGTKVFNNITYRKITDYACLPSGTYTFTINATGSNNVILTIPNANLLPNTYYTIYILGSTGVSIPLKAVVTAEQR
;
A
#
# COMPACT_ATOMS: atom_id res chain seq x y z
N MET A 1 44.05 43.16 45.82
CA MET A 1 45.15 42.62 45.01
C MET A 1 44.82 41.14 44.87
N GLU A 2 44.47 40.58 43.72
CA GLU A 2 44.82 40.87 42.33
C GLU A 2 43.74 40.22 41.42
N ASN A 3 43.48 40.83 40.27
CA ASN A 3 42.60 40.31 39.21
C ASN A 3 43.29 39.17 38.46
N LEU A 4 42.53 38.19 37.97
CA LEU A 4 42.78 37.57 36.66
C LEU A 4 41.46 37.05 36.07
N ASN A 5 41.08 37.68 34.96
CA ASN A 5 40.02 37.29 34.05
C ASN A 5 40.56 36.31 33.00
N SER A 6 39.64 35.51 32.47
CA SER A 6 39.56 34.93 31.11
C SER A 6 40.26 33.60 30.81
N GLU A 7 39.57 32.84 29.93
CA GLU A 7 39.89 31.55 29.31
C GLU A 7 39.43 30.33 30.15
N ILE A 8 38.48 29.47 29.77
CA ILE A 8 38.00 29.06 28.44
C ILE A 8 36.49 28.76 28.49
N SER A 9 35.76 29.45 27.63
CA SER A 9 34.45 29.07 27.12
C SER A 9 34.66 28.08 25.98
N SER A 10 34.40 26.79 26.17
CA SER A 10 34.28 25.85 25.04
C SER A 10 33.45 24.58 25.28
N ASP A 11 33.20 24.17 26.53
CA ASP A 11 32.75 22.78 26.74
C ASP A 11 31.23 22.62 26.87
N TYR A 12 30.44 23.67 26.59
CA TYR A 12 28.98 23.63 26.69
C TYR A 12 28.25 23.29 25.37
N ASN A 13 28.97 22.83 24.33
CA ASN A 13 28.41 22.78 22.98
C ASN A 13 28.73 21.54 22.12
N ILE A 14 29.13 20.40 22.71
CA ILE A 14 29.25 19.15 21.94
C ILE A 14 28.84 17.98 22.83
N GLU A 15 27.52 17.72 22.91
CA GLU A 15 26.93 16.38 23.12
C GLU A 15 25.39 16.37 23.19
N GLN A 16 24.73 17.45 22.76
CA GLN A 16 23.39 17.29 22.18
C GLN A 16 23.56 16.97 20.70
N SER A 17 24.11 15.78 20.38
CA SER A 17 23.62 15.12 19.18
C SER A 17 22.14 14.89 19.47
N SER A 18 21.30 15.70 18.83
CA SER A 18 19.91 15.31 18.67
C SER A 18 19.97 13.86 18.21
N ARG A 19 19.51 12.92 19.05
CA ARG A 19 18.83 11.77 18.47
C ARG A 19 17.75 12.44 17.65
N GLU A 20 18.00 12.62 16.35
CA GLU A 20 16.91 12.74 15.41
C GLU A 20 16.03 11.58 15.81
N ILE A 21 14.85 11.89 16.36
CA ILE A 21 13.82 10.88 16.52
C ILE A 21 13.67 10.38 15.10
N GLN A 22 14.25 9.22 14.79
CA GLN A 22 14.22 8.68 13.45
C GLN A 22 12.74 8.44 13.21
N GLN A 23 12.13 9.38 12.48
CA GLN A 23 10.70 9.37 12.19
C GLN A 23 10.50 8.24 11.21
N ASN A 24 10.36 7.04 11.76
CA ASN A 24 10.28 5.83 10.98
C ASN A 24 8.96 5.85 10.22
N SER A 25 9.09 5.62 8.93
CA SER A 25 7.99 5.28 8.06
C SER A 25 8.03 3.78 7.80
N TYR A 26 6.89 3.21 7.41
CA TYR A 26 6.77 1.79 7.11
C TYR A 26 6.28 1.61 5.69
N ILE A 27 6.95 0.76 4.95
CA ILE A 27 6.48 0.33 3.62
C ILE A 27 6.26 -1.17 3.61
N ARG A 28 5.29 -1.64 2.83
CA ARG A 28 5.27 -3.02 2.34
C ARG A 28 5.02 -3.02 0.85
N PHE A 29 5.46 -4.06 0.18
CA PHE A 29 5.22 -4.24 -1.24
C PHE A 29 4.01 -5.13 -1.47
N PHE A 30 3.29 -4.88 -2.56
CA PHE A 30 2.15 -5.68 -2.97
C PHE A 30 2.29 -6.03 -4.45
N ASN A 31 2.43 -7.30 -4.79
CA ASN A 31 2.49 -7.70 -6.18
C ASN A 31 1.06 -7.78 -6.76
N ALA A 32 0.57 -6.67 -7.32
CA ALA A 32 -0.76 -6.52 -7.89
C ALA A 32 -0.81 -6.78 -9.41
N SER A 33 0.32 -7.10 -10.03
CA SER A 33 0.44 -7.28 -11.48
C SER A 33 0.03 -8.69 -11.89
N ALA A 34 -1.12 -8.81 -12.54
CA ALA A 34 -1.79 -10.08 -12.83
C ALA A 34 -1.00 -11.03 -13.74
N ASN A 35 -0.12 -10.51 -14.57
CA ASN A 35 0.68 -11.28 -15.52
C ASN A 35 2.19 -11.23 -15.23
N SER A 36 2.61 -10.71 -14.07
CA SER A 36 4.03 -10.81 -13.69
C SER A 36 4.27 -12.13 -12.94
N PRO A 37 5.41 -12.79 -13.18
CA PRO A 37 5.94 -13.82 -12.29
C PRO A 37 6.09 -13.30 -10.85
N ALA A 38 6.54 -14.19 -9.94
CA ALA A 38 7.07 -13.73 -8.68
C ALA A 38 8.28 -12.80 -8.93
N VAL A 39 8.45 -11.83 -8.04
CA VAL A 39 9.44 -10.76 -8.21
C VAL A 39 10.39 -10.64 -7.02
N ASP A 40 11.62 -10.24 -7.32
CA ASP A 40 12.59 -9.78 -6.34
C ASP A 40 12.62 -8.25 -6.32
N ILE A 41 12.68 -7.67 -5.12
CA ILE A 41 12.61 -6.22 -4.90
C ILE A 41 13.87 -5.77 -4.20
N TYR A 42 14.57 -4.83 -4.84
CA TYR A 42 15.81 -4.24 -4.37
C TYR A 42 15.57 -2.78 -3.98
N VAL A 43 16.10 -2.39 -2.82
CA VAL A 43 16.10 -1.01 -2.33
C VAL A 43 17.55 -0.53 -2.24
N ASN A 44 17.88 0.52 -2.98
CA ASN A 44 19.25 1.03 -3.14
C ASN A 44 20.24 -0.10 -3.52
N ASN A 45 19.84 -0.95 -4.48
CA ASN A 45 20.56 -2.14 -4.96
C ASN A 45 20.76 -3.27 -3.94
N ASN A 46 20.13 -3.22 -2.75
CA ASN A 46 20.13 -4.33 -1.80
C ASN A 46 18.82 -5.12 -1.89
N LEU A 47 18.89 -6.45 -1.99
CA LEU A 47 17.70 -7.30 -2.00
C LEU A 47 16.95 -7.16 -0.67
N LEU A 48 15.68 -6.75 -0.73
CA LEU A 48 14.82 -6.56 0.44
C LEU A 48 13.70 -7.61 0.50
N VAL A 49 13.08 -7.90 -0.64
CA VAL A 49 12.02 -8.92 -0.75
C VAL A 49 12.41 -9.90 -1.84
N GLN A 50 12.42 -11.19 -1.52
CA GLN A 50 12.69 -12.25 -2.47
C GLN A 50 11.39 -13.00 -2.79
N ASN A 51 11.19 -13.31 -4.07
CA ASN A 51 10.14 -14.21 -4.56
C ASN A 51 8.72 -13.82 -4.12
N LEU A 52 8.34 -12.54 -4.26
CA LEU A 52 7.00 -12.05 -3.93
C LEU A 52 5.96 -12.48 -4.98
N PRO A 53 5.03 -13.42 -4.68
CA PRO A 53 4.08 -13.93 -5.66
C PRO A 53 2.96 -12.95 -6.00
N TYR A 54 2.33 -13.10 -7.17
CA TYR A 54 1.15 -12.33 -7.56
C TYR A 54 -0.02 -12.48 -6.56
N GLY A 55 -0.51 -11.34 -6.07
CA GLY A 55 -1.59 -11.23 -5.11
C GLY A 55 -1.14 -11.26 -3.65
N GLU A 56 0.16 -11.32 -3.38
CA GLU A 56 0.70 -11.38 -2.03
C GLU A 56 1.38 -10.05 -1.64
N PHE A 57 1.40 -9.82 -0.33
CA PHE A 57 2.12 -8.72 0.30
C PHE A 57 3.45 -9.21 0.88
N SER A 58 4.45 -8.34 0.88
CA SER A 58 5.61 -8.52 1.75
C SER A 58 5.26 -8.22 3.21
N LEU A 59 6.22 -8.44 4.11
CA LEU A 59 6.21 -7.83 5.44
C LEU A 59 6.36 -6.30 5.34
N TYR A 60 6.09 -5.61 6.44
CA TYR A 60 6.42 -4.21 6.60
C TYR A 60 7.91 -4.04 6.91
N PHE A 61 8.52 -3.02 6.31
CA PHE A 61 9.90 -2.63 6.51
C PHE A 61 9.96 -1.21 7.03
N PRO A 62 10.67 -0.95 8.14
CA PRO A 62 10.93 0.41 8.59
C PRO A 62 11.94 1.08 7.66
N LEU A 63 11.67 2.33 7.29
CA LEU A 63 12.56 3.18 6.52
C LEU A 63 12.59 4.57 7.14
N SER A 64 13.75 5.22 7.04
CA SER A 64 13.84 6.65 7.33
C SER A 64 13.17 7.46 6.23
N SER A 65 12.83 8.70 6.52
CA SER A 65 12.45 9.62 5.45
C SER A 65 13.62 9.84 4.49
N GLY A 66 13.37 9.83 3.19
CA GLY A 66 14.42 10.00 2.20
C GLY A 66 14.04 9.50 0.81
N ASN A 67 14.98 9.63 -0.12
CA ASN A 67 14.83 9.11 -1.47
C ASN A 67 15.45 7.71 -1.56
N TYR A 68 14.70 6.79 -2.15
CA TYR A 68 15.10 5.40 -2.36
C TYR A 68 14.99 5.05 -3.83
N ASN A 69 16.00 4.35 -4.35
CA ASN A 69 15.88 3.68 -5.64
C ASN A 69 15.27 2.29 -5.41
N ILE A 70 14.14 2.02 -6.05
CA ILE A 70 13.43 0.76 -6.00
C ILE A 70 13.57 0.09 -7.36
N LYS A 71 14.17 -1.10 -7.39
CA LYS A 71 14.24 -1.94 -8.57
C LYS A 71 13.50 -3.23 -8.34
N ILE A 72 12.73 -3.65 -9.33
CA ILE A 72 11.94 -4.88 -9.29
C ILE A 72 12.38 -5.73 -10.46
N TYR A 73 12.73 -6.99 -10.20
CA TYR A 73 13.17 -7.97 -11.19
C TYR A 73 12.26 -9.19 -11.14
N ASN A 74 12.25 -10.01 -12.20
CA ASN A 74 11.77 -11.39 -12.04
C ASN A 74 12.62 -12.10 -10.99
N THR A 75 12.03 -13.03 -10.23
CA THR A 75 12.77 -13.81 -9.24
C THR A 75 14.02 -14.45 -9.84
N GLY A 76 15.17 -14.21 -9.21
CA GLY A 76 16.46 -14.79 -9.63
C GLY A 76 17.20 -14.01 -10.73
N GLU A 77 16.61 -12.93 -11.27
CA GLU A 77 17.25 -12.06 -12.25
C GLU A 77 17.78 -10.76 -11.60
N THR A 78 18.80 -10.15 -12.20
CA THR A 78 19.40 -8.89 -11.69
C THR A 78 19.81 -7.88 -12.78
N GLU A 79 19.71 -8.24 -14.07
CA GLU A 79 20.21 -7.40 -15.16
C GLU A 79 19.14 -6.44 -15.69
N ASN A 80 17.94 -6.94 -15.98
CA ASN A 80 16.87 -6.20 -16.65
C ASN A 80 15.71 -5.95 -15.66
N PRO A 81 15.65 -4.80 -14.99
CA PRO A 81 14.56 -4.51 -14.06
C PRO A 81 13.23 -4.35 -14.82
N LEU A 82 12.17 -4.95 -14.29
CA LEU A 82 10.78 -4.73 -14.70
C LEU A 82 10.30 -3.32 -14.31
N VAL A 83 10.83 -2.80 -13.20
CA VAL A 83 10.60 -1.43 -12.71
C VAL A 83 11.92 -0.91 -12.16
N ASP A 84 12.29 0.32 -12.54
CA ASP A 84 13.36 1.10 -11.92
C ASP A 84 12.81 2.49 -11.62
N ALA A 85 12.57 2.78 -10.33
CA ALA A 85 11.88 3.99 -9.90
C ALA A 85 12.54 4.63 -8.68
N TYR A 86 12.50 5.95 -8.62
CA TYR A 86 12.82 6.69 -7.40
C TYR A 86 11.55 6.97 -6.59
N LEU A 87 11.60 6.66 -5.30
CA LEU A 87 10.52 6.89 -4.34
C LEU A 87 11.01 7.80 -3.23
N TYR A 88 10.31 8.91 -3.01
CA TYR A 88 10.47 9.70 -1.80
C TYR A 88 9.57 9.13 -0.70
N VAL A 89 10.16 8.71 0.41
CA VAL A 89 9.45 8.30 1.63
C VAL A 89 9.40 9.51 2.56
N ALA A 90 8.20 10.05 2.78
CA ALA A 90 7.96 11.10 3.75
C ALA A 90 8.02 10.52 5.19
N PRO A 91 8.41 11.32 6.20
CA PRO A 91 8.49 10.86 7.59
C PRO A 91 7.10 10.54 8.18
N ASN A 92 7.06 9.61 9.14
CA ASN A 92 5.84 9.17 9.85
C ASN A 92 4.71 8.72 8.92
N THR A 93 5.04 7.95 7.88
CA THR A 93 4.04 7.41 6.94
C THR A 93 4.00 5.89 6.99
N ILE A 94 2.83 5.30 6.71
CA ILE A 94 2.69 3.87 6.41
C ILE A 94 2.16 3.77 4.98
N SER A 95 2.72 2.91 4.13
CA SER A 95 2.31 2.82 2.73
C SER A 95 2.46 1.42 2.12
N ASN A 96 1.53 1.08 1.24
CA ASN A 96 1.64 -0.08 0.35
C ASN A 96 2.16 0.36 -1.00
N LEU A 97 3.27 -0.22 -1.42
CA LEU A 97 3.87 -0.01 -2.73
C LEU A 97 3.41 -1.15 -3.65
N ALA A 98 2.33 -0.90 -4.38
CA ALA A 98 1.75 -1.87 -5.28
C ALA A 98 2.47 -1.88 -6.64
N ILE A 99 2.83 -3.07 -7.10
CA ILE A 99 3.39 -3.31 -8.43
C ILE A 99 2.20 -3.50 -9.36
N VAL A 100 1.99 -2.58 -10.29
CA VAL A 100 0.77 -2.49 -11.09
C VAL A 100 1.07 -2.31 -12.58
N GLY A 101 0.11 -2.72 -13.42
CA GLY A 101 0.22 -2.68 -14.87
C GLY A 101 0.20 -4.10 -15.44
N ASN A 102 0.49 -4.21 -16.74
CA ASN A 102 0.67 -5.48 -17.42
C ASN A 102 2.11 -5.52 -17.96
N ASN A 103 2.82 -6.62 -17.76
CA ASN A 103 4.16 -6.83 -18.34
C ASN A 103 4.14 -6.60 -19.87
N PRO A 104 5.10 -5.87 -20.47
CA PRO A 104 6.32 -5.29 -19.86
C PRO A 104 6.15 -3.89 -19.22
N ASN A 105 4.94 -3.33 -19.21
CA ASN A 105 4.67 -1.98 -18.71
C ASN A 105 4.21 -2.01 -17.25
N LEU A 106 5.15 -2.30 -16.34
CA LEU A 106 4.93 -2.29 -14.90
C LEU A 106 5.35 -0.94 -14.29
N SER A 107 4.76 -0.61 -13.15
CA SER A 107 5.11 0.59 -12.37
C SER A 107 4.80 0.39 -10.90
N LEU A 108 5.41 1.22 -10.05
CA LEU A 108 5.13 1.26 -8.63
C LEU A 108 4.01 2.29 -8.34
N TYR A 109 3.02 1.89 -7.56
CA TYR A 109 1.91 2.75 -7.14
C TYR A 109 1.81 2.80 -5.63
N THR A 110 1.88 4.00 -5.06
CA THR A 110 1.87 4.20 -3.61
C THR A 110 0.44 4.37 -3.12
N ILE A 111 0.03 3.51 -2.18
CA ILE A 111 -1.26 3.56 -1.50
C ILE A 111 -0.98 3.88 -0.03
N PRO A 112 -1.24 5.11 0.44
CA PRO A 112 -0.95 5.51 1.81
C PRO A 112 -1.91 4.82 2.80
N GLU A 113 -1.45 4.43 3.97
CA GLU A 113 -2.28 3.91 5.07
C GLU A 113 -2.46 4.95 6.19
N PRO A 114 -3.56 4.87 6.97
CA PRO A 114 -3.78 5.74 8.12
C PRO A 114 -2.77 5.47 9.22
N VAL A 115 -2.08 6.52 9.67
CA VAL A 115 -1.08 6.43 10.76
C VAL A 115 -1.67 6.64 12.15
N THR A 116 -2.93 7.09 12.22
CA THR A 116 -3.63 7.33 13.48
C THR A 116 -4.71 6.29 13.71
N ALA A 117 -4.77 5.77 14.93
CA ALA A 117 -5.89 4.94 15.35
C ALA A 117 -7.18 5.75 15.44
N GLN A 118 -8.26 5.24 14.85
CA GLN A 118 -9.62 5.74 15.09
C GLN A 118 -10.37 4.71 15.93
N ASN A 119 -10.83 5.15 17.11
CA ASN A 119 -11.53 4.32 18.09
C ASN A 119 -13.02 4.67 18.15
N PHE A 120 -13.67 4.76 16.99
CA PHE A 120 -15.09 5.10 16.90
C PHE A 120 -16.03 3.88 17.04
N GLY A 121 -15.48 2.70 17.38
CA GLY A 121 -16.23 1.45 17.54
C GLY A 121 -16.69 0.83 16.22
N ARG A 122 -16.15 1.27 15.09
CA ARG A 122 -16.59 0.86 13.74
C ARG A 122 -15.40 0.46 12.86
N PRO A 123 -15.54 -0.54 11.98
CA PRO A 123 -14.63 -0.71 10.86
C PRO A 123 -14.82 0.40 9.83
N CYS A 124 -13.75 0.71 9.11
CA CYS A 124 -13.81 1.54 7.93
C CYS A 124 -13.16 0.81 6.76
N ILE A 125 -13.82 0.81 5.61
CA ILE A 125 -13.32 0.16 4.40
C ILE A 125 -13.01 1.20 3.34
N ARG A 126 -12.01 0.96 2.52
CA ARG A 126 -11.82 1.64 1.24
C ARG A 126 -11.64 0.62 0.13
N PHE A 127 -11.78 1.08 -1.10
CA PHE A 127 -11.72 0.24 -2.29
C PHE A 127 -10.69 0.81 -3.26
N VAL A 128 -9.86 -0.07 -3.80
CA VAL A 128 -8.77 0.30 -4.72
C VAL A 128 -8.81 -0.64 -5.92
N ASN A 129 -9.05 -0.08 -7.10
CA ASN A 129 -9.02 -0.87 -8.34
C ASN A 129 -7.60 -0.87 -8.92
N LEU A 130 -6.90 -2.00 -8.83
CA LEU A 130 -5.56 -2.20 -9.41
C LEU A 130 -5.58 -3.06 -10.68
N SER A 131 -6.75 -3.36 -11.24
CA SER A 131 -6.88 -4.10 -12.50
C SER A 131 -6.85 -3.13 -13.70
N PRO A 132 -5.78 -3.14 -14.52
CA PRO A 132 -5.56 -2.13 -15.58
C PRO A 132 -6.64 -2.11 -16.66
N ASP A 133 -7.16 -3.29 -17.00
CA ASP A 133 -8.09 -3.46 -18.13
C ASP A 133 -9.54 -3.70 -17.67
N SER A 134 -9.79 -3.59 -16.37
CA SER A 134 -11.16 -3.68 -15.84
C SER A 134 -12.00 -2.47 -16.27
N PRO A 135 -13.32 -2.62 -16.47
CA PRO A 135 -14.21 -1.47 -16.51
C PRO A 135 -14.16 -0.71 -15.17
N ALA A 136 -14.72 0.50 -15.12
CA ALA A 136 -15.00 1.14 -13.84
C ALA A 136 -15.89 0.21 -12.99
N LEU A 137 -15.62 0.15 -11.68
CA LEU A 137 -16.26 -0.79 -10.77
C LEU A 137 -17.11 -0.09 -9.72
N ASP A 138 -18.23 -0.71 -9.36
CA ASP A 138 -19.05 -0.35 -8.21
C ASP A 138 -18.92 -1.43 -7.13
N LEU A 139 -18.71 -1.04 -5.87
CA LEU A 139 -18.78 -1.93 -4.71
C LEU A 139 -20.15 -1.77 -4.04
N ASN A 140 -20.84 -2.89 -3.85
CA ASN A 140 -22.15 -2.94 -3.23
C ASN A 140 -22.16 -3.96 -2.09
N LEU A 141 -23.08 -3.80 -1.14
CA LEU A 141 -23.52 -4.87 -0.27
C LEU A 141 -24.46 -5.80 -1.05
N SER A 142 -24.49 -7.08 -0.69
CA SER A 142 -25.43 -8.05 -1.28
C SER A 142 -26.91 -7.67 -1.09
N THR A 143 -27.20 -6.79 -0.13
CA THR A 143 -28.53 -6.18 0.08
C THR A 143 -28.89 -5.13 -0.96
N GLY A 144 -28.00 -4.83 -1.91
CA GLY A 144 -28.18 -3.84 -2.97
C GLY A 144 -27.72 -2.42 -2.61
N THR A 145 -27.25 -2.19 -1.38
CA THR A 145 -26.71 -0.88 -0.98
C THR A 145 -25.37 -0.63 -1.67
N LYS A 146 -25.27 0.43 -2.45
CA LYS A 146 -24.01 0.85 -3.07
C LYS A 146 -23.11 1.54 -2.04
N VAL A 147 -21.87 1.06 -1.91
CA VAL A 147 -20.87 1.60 -1.00
C VAL A 147 -19.96 2.59 -1.74
N PHE A 148 -19.43 2.17 -2.89
CA PHE A 148 -18.57 2.98 -3.75
C PHE A 148 -19.01 2.85 -5.21
N ASN A 149 -18.81 3.91 -5.98
CA ASN A 149 -19.20 3.97 -7.38
C ASN A 149 -18.08 4.49 -8.29
N ASN A 150 -18.09 4.02 -9.53
CA ASN A 150 -17.21 4.51 -10.59
C ASN A 150 -15.72 4.48 -10.18
N ILE A 151 -15.24 3.32 -9.73
CA ILE A 151 -13.84 3.11 -9.36
C ILE A 151 -13.06 2.62 -10.56
N THR A 152 -12.42 3.57 -11.23
CA THR A 152 -11.52 3.33 -12.36
C THR A 152 -10.17 2.79 -11.90
N TYR A 153 -9.38 2.27 -12.83
CA TYR A 153 -8.01 1.82 -12.55
C TYR A 153 -7.18 2.87 -11.80
N ARG A 154 -6.44 2.42 -10.78
CA ARG A 154 -5.64 3.17 -9.80
C ARG A 154 -6.43 4.13 -8.90
N LYS A 155 -7.75 4.24 -9.01
CA LYS A 155 -8.54 5.05 -8.09
C LYS A 155 -8.55 4.41 -6.70
N ILE A 156 -8.22 5.23 -5.69
CA ILE A 156 -8.34 4.93 -4.26
C ILE A 156 -9.55 5.72 -3.77
N THR A 157 -10.51 5.06 -3.12
CA THR A 157 -11.61 5.77 -2.47
C THR A 157 -11.20 6.36 -1.13
N ASP A 158 -11.94 7.37 -0.68
CA ASP A 158 -12.02 7.66 0.74
C ASP A 158 -12.60 6.46 1.50
N TYR A 159 -12.41 6.45 2.82
CA TYR A 159 -12.97 5.41 3.66
C TYR A 159 -14.46 5.62 3.90
N ALA A 160 -15.22 4.54 3.86
CA ALA A 160 -16.59 4.46 4.35
C ALA A 160 -16.64 3.57 5.60
N CYS A 161 -17.20 4.08 6.69
CA CYS A 161 -17.31 3.34 7.94
C CYS A 161 -18.68 2.67 8.06
N LEU A 162 -18.68 1.38 8.40
CA LEU A 162 -19.87 0.54 8.52
C LEU A 162 -20.02 0.07 9.97
N PRO A 163 -21.20 -0.38 10.42
CA PRO A 163 -21.29 -1.17 11.65
C PRO A 163 -20.36 -2.39 11.60
N SER A 164 -19.78 -2.80 12.73
CA SER A 164 -19.00 -4.04 12.77
C SER A 164 -19.89 -5.25 12.47
N GLY A 165 -19.35 -6.23 11.75
CA GLY A 165 -20.08 -7.44 11.42
C GLY A 165 -19.58 -8.13 10.16
N THR A 166 -20.30 -9.16 9.74
CA THR A 166 -19.98 -9.94 8.54
C THR A 166 -20.82 -9.46 7.38
N TYR A 167 -20.15 -9.15 6.26
CA TYR A 167 -20.77 -8.65 5.05
C TYR A 167 -20.51 -9.58 3.87
N THR A 168 -21.45 -9.62 2.94
CA THR A 168 -21.20 -10.08 1.58
C THR A 168 -21.17 -8.87 0.68
N PHE A 169 -20.05 -8.64 0.01
CA PHE A 169 -19.93 -7.59 -1.00
C PHE A 169 -20.10 -8.16 -2.40
N THR A 170 -20.69 -7.38 -3.29
CA THR A 170 -20.76 -7.65 -4.73
C THR A 170 -20.12 -6.51 -5.48
N ILE A 171 -19.39 -6.85 -6.53
CA ILE A 171 -18.73 -5.89 -7.41
C ILE A 171 -19.34 -6.05 -8.79
N ASN A 172 -19.70 -4.93 -9.39
CA ASN A 172 -20.31 -4.85 -10.72
C ASN A 172 -19.49 -3.89 -11.58
N ALA A 173 -19.59 -4.02 -12.90
CA ALA A 173 -19.19 -2.93 -13.77
C ALA A 173 -20.13 -1.72 -13.55
N THR A 174 -19.57 -0.52 -13.47
CA THR A 174 -20.34 0.71 -13.28
C THR A 174 -21.39 0.86 -14.39
N GLY A 175 -22.63 1.15 -13.99
CA GLY A 175 -23.77 1.23 -14.92
C GLY A 175 -24.38 -0.13 -15.29
N SER A 176 -23.88 -1.23 -14.74
CA SER A 176 -24.43 -2.57 -14.91
C SER A 176 -24.89 -3.18 -13.57
N ASN A 177 -25.91 -4.03 -13.65
CA ASN A 177 -26.36 -4.85 -12.51
C ASN A 177 -25.73 -6.25 -12.51
N ASN A 178 -24.90 -6.58 -13.49
CA ASN A 178 -24.23 -7.87 -13.56
C ASN A 178 -23.09 -7.92 -12.54
N VAL A 179 -23.21 -8.85 -11.60
CA VAL A 179 -22.17 -9.14 -10.61
C VAL A 179 -21.02 -9.84 -11.30
N ILE A 180 -19.83 -9.24 -11.22
CA ILE A 180 -18.59 -9.78 -11.78
C ILE A 180 -17.72 -10.46 -10.72
N LEU A 181 -17.86 -10.06 -9.44
CA LEU A 181 -17.14 -10.67 -8.33
C LEU A 181 -17.96 -10.56 -7.04
N THR A 182 -17.90 -11.61 -6.21
CA THR A 182 -18.54 -11.64 -4.89
C THR A 182 -17.48 -11.90 -3.84
N ILE A 183 -17.51 -11.12 -2.76
CA ILE A 183 -16.68 -11.32 -1.55
C ILE A 183 -17.62 -11.77 -0.44
N PRO A 184 -17.79 -13.08 -0.23
CA PRO A 184 -18.64 -13.58 0.85
C PRO A 184 -17.94 -13.48 2.20
N ASN A 185 -18.73 -13.37 3.27
CA ASN A 185 -18.27 -13.54 4.65
C ASN A 185 -17.10 -12.62 5.07
N ALA A 186 -17.04 -11.40 4.55
CA ALA A 186 -16.06 -10.40 4.96
C ALA A 186 -16.38 -9.95 6.41
N ASN A 187 -15.64 -10.50 7.38
CA ASN A 187 -15.77 -10.15 8.78
C ASN A 187 -15.00 -8.86 9.10
N LEU A 188 -15.74 -7.78 9.37
CA LEU A 188 -15.19 -6.46 9.65
C LEU A 188 -15.25 -6.14 11.15
N LEU A 189 -14.08 -6.10 11.78
CA LEU A 189 -13.92 -5.88 13.21
C LEU A 189 -13.96 -4.38 13.55
N PRO A 190 -14.49 -4.00 14.72
CA PRO A 190 -14.49 -2.61 15.15
C PRO A 190 -13.07 -2.03 15.26
N ASN A 191 -12.94 -0.73 15.03
CA ASN A 191 -11.68 0.03 15.12
C ASN A 191 -10.59 -0.37 14.11
N THR A 192 -10.94 -1.13 13.07
CA THR A 192 -10.02 -1.61 12.03
C THR A 192 -10.29 -0.95 10.68
N TYR A 193 -9.21 -0.52 10.01
CA TYR A 193 -9.28 -0.12 8.61
C TYR A 193 -9.04 -1.33 7.71
N TYR A 194 -9.82 -1.43 6.63
CA TYR A 194 -9.63 -2.43 5.60
C TYR A 194 -9.50 -1.77 4.24
N THR A 195 -8.68 -2.38 3.39
CA THR A 195 -8.67 -2.09 1.96
C THR A 195 -9.09 -3.32 1.17
N ILE A 196 -10.01 -3.11 0.24
CA ILE A 196 -10.43 -4.08 -0.76
C ILE A 196 -9.71 -3.72 -2.06
N TYR A 197 -8.71 -4.51 -2.44
CA TYR A 197 -8.01 -4.38 -3.71
C TYR A 197 -8.65 -5.26 -4.78
N ILE A 198 -8.85 -4.72 -5.97
CA ILE A 198 -9.19 -5.53 -7.15
C ILE A 198 -7.96 -5.74 -8.00
N LEU A 199 -7.65 -7.01 -8.23
CA LEU A 199 -6.58 -7.48 -9.08
C LEU A 199 -7.15 -8.23 -10.28
N GLY A 200 -6.27 -8.66 -11.17
CA GLY A 200 -6.61 -9.36 -12.41
C GLY A 200 -6.45 -8.45 -13.61
N SER A 201 -6.57 -9.01 -14.81
CA SER A 201 -6.40 -8.29 -16.05
C SER A 201 -7.16 -9.00 -17.15
N THR A 202 -8.26 -8.39 -17.58
CA THR A 202 -9.11 -8.91 -18.66
C THR A 202 -8.39 -8.90 -20.00
N GLY A 203 -7.45 -7.96 -20.23
CA GLY A 203 -6.66 -7.87 -21.46
C GLY A 203 -5.72 -9.06 -21.67
N VAL A 204 -5.31 -9.73 -20.60
CA VAL A 204 -4.45 -10.95 -20.64
C VAL A 204 -5.15 -12.17 -20.03
N SER A 205 -6.48 -12.16 -19.96
CA SER A 205 -7.33 -13.27 -19.51
C SER A 205 -7.05 -13.80 -18.10
N ILE A 206 -6.56 -12.95 -17.19
CA ILE A 206 -6.44 -13.29 -15.77
C ILE A 206 -7.71 -12.81 -15.05
N PRO A 207 -8.51 -13.72 -14.45
CA PRO A 207 -9.77 -13.35 -13.80
C PRO A 207 -9.59 -12.29 -12.71
N LEU A 208 -10.62 -11.46 -12.55
CA LEU A 208 -10.66 -10.51 -11.44
C LEU A 208 -10.74 -11.25 -10.11
N LYS A 209 -9.95 -10.79 -9.14
CA LYS A 209 -10.02 -11.26 -7.75
C LYS A 209 -9.96 -10.08 -6.80
N ALA A 210 -10.53 -10.28 -5.61
CA ALA A 210 -10.47 -9.31 -4.53
C ALA A 210 -9.48 -9.78 -3.48
N VAL A 211 -8.67 -8.85 -2.98
CA VAL A 211 -7.84 -9.06 -1.79
C VAL A 211 -8.31 -8.09 -0.73
N VAL A 212 -8.86 -8.61 0.36
CA VAL A 212 -9.29 -7.81 1.51
C VAL A 212 -8.21 -7.89 2.56
N THR A 213 -7.61 -6.76 2.91
CA THR A 213 -6.55 -6.70 3.93
C THR A 213 -6.94 -5.74 5.03
N ALA A 214 -6.66 -6.11 6.28
CA ALA A 214 -6.64 -5.16 7.37
C ALA A 214 -5.35 -4.34 7.27
N GLU A 215 -5.46 -3.04 7.50
CA GLU A 215 -4.32 -2.13 7.51
C GLU A 215 -3.66 -2.18 8.88
N GLN A 216 -2.34 -2.38 8.87
CA GLN A 216 -1.60 -2.48 10.12
C GLN A 216 -1.18 -1.08 10.53
N ARG A 217 -1.28 -0.82 11.83
CA ARG A 217 -0.88 0.44 12.45
C ARG A 217 0.40 0.22 13.23
#